data_AF-A0AA90UDE0-F1
#
_entry.id   AF-A0AA90UDE0-F1
#
_cell.length_a   1.000
_cell.length_b   1.000
_cell.length_c   1.000
_cell.angle_alpha   90.00
_cell.angle_beta   90.00
_cell.angle_gamma   90.00
#
_symmetry.space_group_name_H-M   'P 1'
#
loop_
_entity.id
_entity.type
_entity.pdbx_description
1 polymer ?
#
loop_
_entity_poly.entity_id
_entity_poly.type
_entity_poly.pdbx_seq_one_letter_code
_entity_poly.pdbx_strand_id
1 'polypeptide(L)' 'KMAYRDIKNSIDTAKQEGKQEGLAEGMELGMEKGMNQKALDIARNMLADGVDINLIMKYSGLTQEQIEKLK' A
#
# COMPACT_ATOMS: atom_id res chain seq x y z
N LYS A 1 3.98 -47.64 2.62
CA LYS A 1 4.58 -46.44 3.26
C LYS A 1 4.71 -45.23 2.30
N MET A 2 4.18 -45.26 1.06
CA MET A 2 4.28 -44.13 0.12
C MET A 2 3.17 -43.07 0.30
N ALA A 3 1.92 -43.49 0.56
CA ALA A 3 0.78 -42.58 0.69
C ALA A 3 0.87 -41.50 1.79
N TYR A 4 1.78 -41.67 2.77
CA TYR A 4 1.96 -40.72 3.87
C TYR A 4 2.87 -39.54 3.50
N ARG A 5 3.69 -39.65 2.45
CA ARG A 5 4.57 -38.56 1.99
C ARG A 5 3.82 -37.57 1.10
N ASP A 6 2.94 -38.07 0.23
CA ASP A 6 2.24 -37.21 -0.74
C ASP A 6 1.21 -36.31 -0.05
N ILE A 7 0.51 -36.82 0.97
CA ILE A 7 -0.44 -36.02 1.78
C ILE A 7 0.28 -34.96 2.61
N LYS A 8 1.49 -35.28 3.11
CA LYS A 8 2.25 -34.33 3.93
C LYS A 8 2.84 -33.22 3.07
N ASN A 9 3.37 -33.57 1.90
CA ASN A 9 3.88 -32.60 0.94
C ASN A 9 2.78 -31.67 0.43
N SER A 10 1.57 -32.19 0.13
CA SER A 10 0.47 -31.33 -0.34
C SER A 10 -0.01 -30.33 0.70
N ILE A 11 -0.05 -30.73 1.98
CA ILE A 11 -0.41 -29.83 3.09
C ILE A 11 0.69 -28.80 3.33
N ASP A 12 1.96 -29.21 3.30
CA ASP A 12 3.08 -28.28 3.49
C ASP A 12 3.15 -27.25 2.35
N THR A 13 2.95 -27.66 1.10
CA THR A 13 2.89 -26.74 -0.05
C THR A 13 1.72 -25.77 0.06
N ALA A 14 0.51 -26.25 0.32
CA ALA A 14 -0.67 -25.39 0.44
C ALA A 14 -0.55 -24.36 1.57
N LYS A 15 0.08 -24.74 2.69
CA LYS A 15 0.31 -23.84 3.82
C LYS A 15 1.41 -22.82 3.54
N GLN A 16 2.38 -23.17 2.71
CA GLN A 16 3.47 -22.30 2.31
C GLN A 16 3.04 -21.28 1.25
N GLU A 17 2.23 -21.72 0.27
CA GLU A 17 1.59 -20.85 -0.73
C GLU A 17 0.63 -19.85 -0.07
N GLY A 18 -0.29 -20.30 0.77
CA GLY A 18 -1.22 -19.40 1.47
C GLY A 18 -0.53 -18.40 2.40
N LYS A 19 0.64 -18.73 2.94
CA LYS A 19 1.45 -17.79 3.74
C LYS A 19 2.17 -16.77 2.85
N GLN A 20 2.66 -17.17 1.68
CA GLN A 20 3.29 -16.26 0.73
C GLN A 20 2.28 -15.28 0.14
N GLU A 21 1.10 -15.75 -0.27
CA GLU A 21 0.02 -14.91 -0.77
C GLU A 21 -0.44 -13.90 0.28
N GLY A 22 -0.70 -14.34 1.52
CA GLY A 22 -1.11 -13.43 2.60
C GLY A 22 -0.04 -12.39 2.97
N LEU A 23 1.24 -12.71 2.80
CA LEU A 23 2.34 -11.76 3.06
C LEU A 23 2.51 -10.76 1.92
N ALA A 24 2.35 -11.21 0.67
CA ALA A 24 2.38 -10.36 -0.51
C ALA A 24 1.20 -9.38 -0.51
N GLU A 25 -0.03 -9.86 -0.30
CA GLU A 25 -1.23 -9.02 -0.19
C GLU A 25 -1.12 -8.03 0.98
N GLY A 26 -0.64 -8.48 2.14
CA GLY A 26 -0.43 -7.61 3.30
C GLY A 26 0.62 -6.52 3.06
N MET A 27 1.69 -6.86 2.33
CA MET A 27 2.75 -5.91 1.98
C MET A 27 2.28 -4.91 0.93
N GLU A 28 1.55 -5.36 -0.10
CA GLU A 28 0.98 -4.51 -1.14
C GLU A 28 -0.05 -3.53 -0.56
N LEU A 29 -1.01 -4.01 0.23
CA LEU A 29 -1.99 -3.17 0.92
C LEU A 29 -1.32 -2.19 1.90
N GLY A 30 -0.27 -2.62 2.60
CA GLY A 30 0.51 -1.77 3.50
C GLY A 30 1.28 -0.68 2.76
N MET A 31 1.88 -1.03 1.62
CA MET A 31 2.64 -0.12 0.77
C MET A 31 1.72 0.91 0.11
N GLU A 32 0.58 0.49 -0.44
CA GLU A 32 -0.40 1.38 -1.06
C GLU A 32 -0.98 2.38 -0.04
N LYS A 33 -1.38 1.90 1.15
CA LYS A 33 -1.84 2.77 2.24
C LYS A 33 -0.75 3.74 2.70
N GLY A 34 0.49 3.26 2.82
CA GLY A 34 1.63 4.08 3.24
C GLY A 34 2.03 5.16 2.22
N MET A 35 1.97 4.83 0.92
CA MET A 35 2.27 5.78 -0.16
C MET A 35 1.20 6.87 -0.25
N ASN A 36 -0.08 6.50 -0.13
CA ASN A 36 -1.17 7.48 -0.08
C ASN A 36 -1.05 8.42 1.11
N GLN A 37 -0.71 7.90 2.31
CA GLN A 37 -0.54 8.72 3.49
C GLN A 37 0.61 9.73 3.33
N LYS A 38 1.76 9.30 2.79
CA LYS A 38 2.90 10.20 2.55
C LYS A 38 2.57 11.31 1.56
N ALA A 39 1.83 11.02 0.49
CA ALA A 39 1.44 12.03 -0.48
C ALA A 39 0.55 13.12 0.15
N LEU A 40 -0.39 12.72 1.02
CA LEU A 40 -1.24 13.65 1.77
C LEU A 40 -0.45 14.49 2.78
N ASP A 41 0.49 13.87 3.51
CA ASP A 41 1.33 14.59 4.48
C ASP A 41 2.23 15.62 3.80
N ILE A 42 2.82 15.26 2.65
CA ILE A 42 3.63 16.18 1.83
C ILE A 42 2.76 17.34 1.34
N ALA A 43 1.57 17.06 0.80
CA ALA A 43 0.66 18.10 0.33
C ALA A 43 0.20 19.03 1.46
N ARG A 44 -0.02 18.51 2.66
CA ARG A 44 -0.35 19.30 3.85
C ARG A 44 0.79 20.23 4.26
N ASN A 45 2.03 19.74 4.26
CA ASN A 45 3.20 20.55 4.56
C ASN A 45 3.42 21.62 3.49
N MET A 46 3.28 21.27 2.20
CA MET A 46 3.38 22.23 1.10
C MET A 46 2.32 23.34 1.20
N LEU A 47 1.09 23.00 1.58
CA LEU A 47 0.04 23.99 1.86
C LEU A 47 0.42 24.91 3.03
N ALA A 48 0.98 24.36 4.11
CA ALA A 48 1.45 25.13 5.27
C ALA A 48 2.61 26.07 4.92
N ASP A 49 3.48 25.66 4.00
CA ASP A 49 4.58 26.46 3.46
C ASP A 49 4.10 27.51 2.45
N GLY A 50 2.81 27.56 2.12
CA GLY A 50 2.22 28.53 1.19
C GLY A 50 2.48 28.22 -0.28
N VAL A 51 2.81 26.97 -0.62
CA VAL A 51 2.97 26.51 -2.00
C VAL A 51 1.63 26.57 -2.73
N ASP A 52 1.65 27.00 -4.00
CA ASP A 52 0.46 27.06 -4.86
C ASP A 52 -0.17 25.67 -5.01
N ILE A 53 -1.49 25.60 -4.85
CA ILE A 53 -2.30 24.39 -5.02
C ILE A 53 -2.02 23.71 -6.36
N ASN A 54 -1.85 24.46 -7.45
CA ASN A 54 -1.53 23.91 -8.77
C ASN A 54 -0.22 23.13 -8.78
N LEU A 55 0.78 23.62 -8.03
CA LEU A 55 2.09 22.99 -7.92
C LEU A 55 1.98 21.72 -7.06
N ILE A 56 1.22 21.80 -5.96
CA ILE A 56 0.93 20.64 -5.11
C ILE A 56 0.22 19.55 -5.90
N MET A 57 -0.81 19.88 -6.69
CA MET A 57 -1.50 18.93 -7.57
C MET A 57 -0.54 18.27 -8.56
N LYS A 58 0.36 19.05 -9.18
CA LYS A 58 1.31 18.56 -10.16
C LYS A 58 2.31 17.55 -9.59
N TYR A 59 2.79 17.77 -8.36
CA TYR A 59 3.82 16.92 -7.76
C TYR A 59 3.28 15.80 -6.88
N SER A 60 2.14 16.00 -6.22
CA SER A 60 1.51 14.97 -5.38
C SER A 60 0.53 14.09 -6.15
N GLY A 61 0.08 14.51 -7.34
CA GLY A 61 -0.96 13.84 -8.11
C GLY A 61 -2.35 13.91 -7.47
N LEU A 62 -2.50 14.70 -6.39
CA LEU A 62 -3.76 14.90 -5.70
C LEU A 62 -4.64 15.88 -6.47
N THR A 63 -5.95 15.70 -6.36
CA THR A 63 -6.93 16.64 -6.90
C THR A 63 -7.05 17.87 -6.00
N GLN A 64 -7.54 18.98 -6.56
CA GLN A 64 -7.84 20.18 -5.77
C GLN A 64 -8.76 19.86 -4.59
N GLU A 65 -9.78 19.02 -4.80
CA GLU A 65 -10.72 18.63 -3.74
C GLU A 65 -10.03 17.86 -2.60
N GLN A 66 -9.06 16.99 -2.93
CA GLN A 66 -8.26 16.29 -1.93
C GLN A 66 -7.38 17.26 -1.14
N ILE A 67 -6.79 18.24 -1.82
CA ILE A 67 -5.95 19.27 -1.20
C ILE A 67 -6.79 20.21 -0.32
N GLU A 68 -7.98 20.60 -0.75
CA GLU A 68 -8.91 21.41 0.05
C GLU A 68 -9.39 20.68 1.31
N LYS A 69 -9.55 19.34 1.27
CA LYS A 69 -9.83 18.53 2.47
C LYS A 69 -8.65 18.46 3.46
N LEU A 70 -7.44 18.82 3.04
CA LEU A 70 -6.25 18.88 3.91
C LEU A 70 -6.07 20.22 4.62
N LYS A 71 -6.76 21.26 4.14
CA LYS A 71 -6.76 22.61 4.72
C LYS A 71 -7.49 22.63 6.06
#